data_AF-A0A8D2H6S5-F1
#
_entry.id   AF-A0A8D2H6S5-F1
#
_cell.length_a   1.000
_cell.length_b   1.000
_cell.length_c   1.000
_cell.angle_alpha   90.00
_cell.angle_beta   90.00
_cell.angle_gamma   90.00
#
_symmetry.space_group_name_H-M   'P 1'
#
loop_
_entity.id
_entity.type
_entity.pdbx_description
1 polymer ?
#
loop_
_entity_poly.entity_id
_entity_poly.type
_entity_poly.pdbx_seq_one_letter_code
_entity_poly.pdbx_strand_id
1 'polypeptide(L)'
;VHEWGMKAAEMEVPDAHFTVDKQNISLWPREPPPKQDPSLVLRKPLVLRVALICLSLVLVASVVLQAILYPWFMGTISDIKTDAQLLKGRVNNVSALSSKVEKNSRDVEAAGVQIQMVDASLDSVNAQILTLTASIEKATAEIQSLTRNWEEVGHLNAQIPELKRDLDKASALNAKVRGLQSSLETISKSLKQQNDILQMVSQDWNYFKGNFYYFSYTPKTWYSAQQFCMSRNSHLTSVTSKSEQEFLYKTASDFPFWIGLTKTGSEGNWFWTDNTPFNDPSLRFWIPGEPNNAGNNEHCALIRIPLLMSWNDASCDKTLPFVCKQPYVPSEP
;
A
#
# COMPACT_ATOMS: atom_id res chain seq x y z
N VAL A 1 -95.27 29.14 -41.59
CA VAL A 1 -94.76 28.13 -42.56
C VAL A 1 -93.71 28.83 -43.39
N HIS A 2 -92.53 28.21 -43.52
CA HIS A 2 -91.43 28.53 -44.46
C HIS A 2 -90.75 29.92 -44.31
N GLU A 3 -89.44 29.98 -44.03
CA GLU A 3 -88.26 29.81 -44.95
C GLU A 3 -88.00 31.06 -45.80
N TRP A 4 -86.78 31.37 -46.27
CA TRP A 4 -85.39 30.92 -46.03
C TRP A 4 -84.47 32.01 -46.59
N GLY A 5 -83.14 31.86 -46.45
CA GLY A 5 -82.28 32.20 -47.61
C GLY A 5 -81.12 33.17 -47.42
N MET A 6 -79.95 32.59 -47.08
CA MET A 6 -78.62 32.87 -47.68
C MET A 6 -77.95 34.27 -47.66
N LYS A 7 -76.78 34.27 -47.00
CA LYS A 7 -75.44 34.71 -47.48
C LYS A 7 -75.13 36.20 -47.78
N ALA A 8 -74.30 36.75 -46.87
CA ALA A 8 -72.88 37.08 -47.07
C ALA A 8 -72.39 38.52 -47.44
N ALA A 9 -71.33 38.90 -46.70
CA ALA A 9 -70.15 39.72 -47.05
C ALA A 9 -70.19 41.27 -46.95
N GLU A 10 -69.07 41.79 -46.40
CA GLU A 10 -68.48 43.16 -46.54
C GLU A 10 -69.31 44.38 -46.06
N MET A 11 -68.77 45.58 -45.80
CA MET A 11 -67.48 46.04 -45.23
C MET A 11 -67.64 47.55 -44.87
N GLU A 12 -67.03 48.02 -43.77
CA GLU A 12 -66.79 49.43 -43.35
C GLU A 12 -67.90 50.54 -43.42
N VAL A 13 -68.26 51.11 -42.23
CA VAL A 13 -68.09 52.53 -41.76
C VAL A 13 -68.42 53.72 -42.73
N PRO A 14 -68.95 54.91 -42.33
CA PRO A 14 -69.38 55.46 -41.01
C PRO A 14 -70.81 56.13 -40.98
N ASP A 15 -71.09 56.79 -39.84
CA ASP A 15 -71.68 58.15 -39.70
C ASP A 15 -73.12 58.43 -39.20
N ALA A 16 -73.21 59.62 -38.56
CA ALA A 16 -74.20 60.18 -37.64
C ALA A 16 -75.69 60.28 -38.04
N HIS A 17 -76.56 60.45 -37.02
CA HIS A 17 -77.66 61.46 -36.85
C HIS A 17 -78.68 60.94 -35.78
N PHE A 18 -78.95 61.57 -34.63
CA PHE A 18 -79.61 62.85 -34.28
C PHE A 18 -81.16 62.82 -34.17
N THR A 19 -81.67 63.39 -33.05
CA THR A 19 -83.05 63.92 -32.78
C THR A 19 -84.24 62.91 -32.66
N VAL A 20 -85.06 62.89 -31.58
CA VAL A 20 -86.01 63.91 -30.99
C VAL A 20 -87.31 63.97 -31.83
N ASP A 21 -88.55 64.01 -31.31
CA ASP A 21 -89.10 64.44 -30.01
C ASP A 21 -90.47 63.77 -29.68
N LYS A 22 -91.03 64.04 -28.48
CA LYS A 22 -92.44 64.45 -28.13
C LYS A 22 -93.65 64.05 -29.05
N GLN A 23 -94.92 63.93 -28.58
CA GLN A 23 -95.63 64.83 -27.66
C GLN A 23 -97.12 64.45 -27.41
N ASN A 24 -97.81 65.25 -26.54
CA ASN A 24 -99.23 65.71 -26.61
C ASN A 24 -100.37 64.77 -26.11
N ILE A 25 -101.53 65.22 -25.61
CA ILE A 25 -102.13 66.52 -25.13
C ILE A 25 -103.41 66.08 -24.33
N SER A 26 -103.73 66.46 -23.07
CA SER A 26 -104.33 67.69 -22.50
C SER A 26 -105.69 68.19 -23.09
N LEU A 27 -106.41 69.03 -22.32
CA LEU A 27 -107.57 69.91 -22.68
C LEU A 27 -109.04 69.55 -22.31
N TRP A 28 -109.41 69.82 -21.04
CA TRP A 28 -110.54 70.69 -20.60
C TRP A 28 -111.98 70.57 -21.25
N PRO A 29 -112.92 71.57 -21.24
CA PRO A 29 -114.18 71.42 -20.48
C PRO A 29 -115.48 71.85 -21.24
N ARG A 30 -116.67 71.86 -20.56
CA ARG A 30 -117.70 72.96 -20.57
C ARG A 30 -119.08 72.55 -20.00
N GLU A 31 -119.75 73.52 -19.38
CA GLU A 31 -121.20 73.58 -19.05
C GLU A 31 -122.00 74.11 -20.29
N PRO A 32 -123.23 74.71 -20.24
CA PRO A 32 -124.41 74.70 -19.31
C PRO A 32 -125.75 74.49 -20.12
N PRO A 33 -126.82 75.33 -20.04
CA PRO A 33 -127.88 75.62 -19.04
C PRO A 33 -129.24 74.91 -19.44
N PRO A 34 -130.47 75.51 -19.67
CA PRO A 34 -131.22 76.65 -19.07
C PRO A 34 -132.76 76.48 -18.78
N LYS A 35 -133.30 77.23 -17.77
CA LYS A 35 -134.67 77.86 -17.69
C LYS A 35 -135.95 76.96 -17.59
N GLN A 36 -137.15 77.40 -17.15
CA GLN A 36 -137.66 78.46 -16.21
C GLN A 36 -139.18 78.20 -15.93
N ASP A 37 -139.63 78.35 -14.67
CA ASP A 37 -140.95 78.84 -14.18
C ASP A 37 -142.31 78.21 -14.66
N PRO A 38 -143.48 78.43 -13.99
CA PRO A 38 -143.76 79.05 -12.68
C PRO A 38 -144.69 78.24 -11.69
N SER A 39 -144.80 78.74 -10.45
CA SER A 39 -145.90 78.72 -9.42
C SER A 39 -147.08 77.68 -9.46
N LEU A 40 -147.66 77.21 -8.34
CA LEU A 40 -148.26 77.95 -7.19
C LEU A 40 -148.45 77.07 -5.91
N VAL A 41 -148.09 77.60 -4.73
CA VAL A 41 -148.86 77.60 -3.45
C VAL A 41 -149.26 76.27 -2.70
N LEU A 42 -148.58 76.05 -1.55
CA LEU A 42 -149.10 75.74 -0.19
C LEU A 42 -149.17 74.30 0.41
N ARG A 43 -148.56 74.21 1.62
CA ARG A 43 -148.74 73.27 2.78
C ARG A 43 -148.02 71.89 2.83
N LYS A 44 -147.21 71.78 3.91
CA LYS A 44 -146.67 70.65 4.74
C LYS A 44 -147.45 69.31 4.71
N PRO A 45 -146.89 68.12 5.14
CA PRO A 45 -145.81 67.93 6.15
C PRO A 45 -144.79 66.73 6.04
N LEU A 46 -143.63 66.89 6.71
CA LEU A 46 -142.95 65.95 7.64
C LEU A 46 -142.66 64.46 7.28
N VAL A 47 -141.63 64.15 6.46
CA VAL A 47 -140.98 62.80 6.42
C VAL A 47 -139.43 62.83 6.40
N LEU A 48 -138.80 64.01 6.27
CA LEU A 48 -137.35 64.16 5.99
C LEU A 48 -136.35 63.68 7.09
N ARG A 49 -136.81 63.28 8.28
CA ARG A 49 -135.92 63.03 9.44
C ARG A 49 -135.32 61.62 9.53
N VAL A 50 -135.84 60.62 8.82
CA VAL A 50 -135.36 59.22 8.97
C VAL A 50 -134.15 58.90 8.08
N ALA A 51 -134.14 59.37 6.83
CA ALA A 51 -133.08 59.04 5.87
C ALA A 51 -131.68 59.55 6.26
N LEU A 52 -131.61 60.73 6.91
CA LEU A 52 -130.34 61.37 7.29
C LEU A 52 -129.62 60.66 8.46
N ILE A 53 -130.34 59.86 9.27
CA ILE A 53 -129.76 59.16 10.43
C ILE A 53 -129.09 57.85 9.99
N CYS A 54 -129.62 57.15 8.98
CA CYS A 54 -129.01 55.91 8.49
C CYS A 54 -127.67 56.17 7.79
N LEU A 55 -127.57 57.26 7.01
CA LEU A 55 -126.36 57.59 6.24
C LEU A 55 -125.16 57.97 7.13
N SER A 56 -125.39 58.67 8.24
CA SER A 56 -124.33 59.01 9.20
C SER A 56 -123.82 57.79 9.97
N LEU A 57 -124.72 56.87 10.38
CA LEU A 57 -124.34 55.65 11.09
C LEU A 57 -123.48 54.71 10.23
N VAL A 58 -123.77 54.56 8.94
CA VAL A 58 -122.97 53.73 8.01
C VAL A 58 -121.57 54.31 7.79
N LEU A 59 -121.45 55.63 7.63
CA LEU A 59 -120.16 56.31 7.50
C LEU A 59 -119.29 56.18 8.76
N VAL A 60 -119.88 56.38 9.94
CA VAL A 60 -119.17 56.20 11.22
C VAL A 60 -118.72 54.75 11.40
N ALA A 61 -119.56 53.77 11.07
CA ALA A 61 -119.19 52.35 11.14
C ALA A 61 -118.00 52.01 10.22
N SER A 62 -118.00 52.50 8.97
CA SER A 62 -116.90 52.27 8.02
C SER A 62 -115.59 52.89 8.49
N VAL A 63 -115.62 54.12 9.00
CA VAL A 63 -114.41 54.82 9.47
C VAL A 63 -113.84 54.16 10.72
N VAL A 64 -114.69 53.72 11.66
CA VAL A 64 -114.25 52.96 12.84
C VAL A 64 -113.67 51.59 12.45
N LEU A 65 -114.30 50.90 11.49
CA LEU A 65 -113.81 49.61 11.00
C LEU A 65 -112.42 49.76 10.34
N GLN A 66 -112.22 50.81 9.53
CA GLN A 66 -110.90 51.14 8.97
C GLN A 66 -109.89 51.55 10.06
N ALA A 67 -110.29 52.34 11.07
CA ALA A 67 -109.42 52.75 12.16
C ALA A 67 -108.94 51.59 13.06
N ILE A 68 -109.70 50.49 13.14
CA ILE A 68 -109.33 49.29 13.91
C ILE A 68 -108.53 48.29 13.07
N LEU A 69 -108.97 48.01 11.84
CA LEU A 69 -108.31 47.01 10.97
C LEU A 69 -107.03 47.52 10.31
N TYR A 70 -106.89 48.82 10.03
CA TYR A 70 -105.71 49.34 9.36
C TYR A 70 -104.43 49.24 10.24
N PRO A 71 -104.44 49.58 11.54
CA PRO A 71 -103.29 49.34 12.42
C PRO A 71 -102.95 47.85 12.56
N TRP A 72 -103.96 46.97 12.65
CA TRP A 72 -103.76 45.52 12.75
C TRP A 72 -103.12 44.95 11.48
N PHE A 73 -103.68 45.26 10.31
CA PHE A 73 -103.19 44.79 9.01
C PHE A 73 -101.78 45.35 8.67
N MET A 74 -101.54 46.63 8.97
CA MET A 74 -100.20 47.22 8.82
C MET A 74 -99.18 46.63 9.81
N GLY A 75 -99.62 46.24 11.01
CA GLY A 75 -98.82 45.44 11.95
C GLY A 75 -98.42 44.09 11.35
N THR A 76 -99.39 43.31 10.85
CA THR A 76 -99.11 42.01 10.21
C THR A 76 -98.19 42.12 8.99
N ILE A 77 -98.34 43.17 8.16
CA ILE A 77 -97.42 43.43 7.05
C ILE A 77 -96.02 43.83 7.55
N SER A 78 -95.92 44.56 8.66
CA SER A 78 -94.64 44.87 9.30
C SER A 78 -93.95 43.62 9.84
N ASP A 79 -94.69 42.72 10.50
CA ASP A 79 -94.17 41.46 11.04
C ASP A 79 -93.70 40.52 9.91
N ILE A 80 -94.49 40.39 8.84
CA ILE A 80 -94.10 39.67 7.62
C ILE A 80 -92.84 40.28 6.99
N LYS A 81 -92.69 41.61 7.03
CA LYS A 81 -91.48 42.29 6.54
C LYS A 81 -90.27 42.02 7.43
N THR A 82 -90.41 42.00 8.75
CA THR A 82 -89.29 41.63 9.65
C THR A 82 -88.91 40.16 9.51
N ASP A 83 -89.89 39.26 9.39
CA ASP A 83 -89.64 37.83 9.15
C ASP A 83 -89.00 37.59 7.77
N ALA A 84 -89.41 38.32 6.74
CA ALA A 84 -88.77 38.25 5.43
C ALA A 84 -87.32 38.76 5.45
N GLN A 85 -87.01 39.80 6.23
CA GLN A 85 -85.62 40.26 6.43
C GLN A 85 -84.80 39.28 7.28
N LEU A 86 -85.41 38.67 8.31
CA LEU A 86 -84.79 37.63 9.13
C LEU A 86 -84.47 36.39 8.29
N LEU A 87 -85.42 35.92 7.47
CA LEU A 87 -85.25 34.84 6.51
C LEU A 87 -84.17 35.18 5.48
N LYS A 88 -84.15 36.40 4.94
CA LYS A 88 -83.07 36.86 4.06
C LYS A 88 -81.70 36.81 4.74
N GLY A 89 -81.61 37.21 6.01
CA GLY A 89 -80.41 37.07 6.82
C GLY A 89 -79.99 35.61 7.01
N ARG A 90 -80.93 34.71 7.31
CA ARG A 90 -80.67 33.26 7.43
C ARG A 90 -80.24 32.63 6.11
N VAL A 91 -80.86 32.99 4.98
CA VAL A 91 -80.49 32.55 3.64
C VAL A 91 -79.08 33.03 3.27
N ASN A 92 -78.74 34.29 3.57
CA ASN A 92 -77.39 34.81 3.38
C ASN A 92 -76.34 34.09 4.25
N ASN A 93 -76.70 33.68 5.46
CA ASN A 93 -75.81 32.88 6.32
C ASN A 93 -75.66 31.45 5.80
N VAL A 94 -76.72 30.84 5.26
CA VAL A 94 -76.68 29.51 4.63
C VAL A 94 -75.86 29.54 3.33
N SER A 95 -75.97 30.59 2.50
CA SER A 95 -75.14 30.72 1.29
C SER A 95 -73.67 30.98 1.63
N ALA A 96 -73.39 31.76 2.68
CA ALA A 96 -72.03 31.90 3.22
C ALA A 96 -71.47 30.57 3.76
N LEU A 97 -72.29 29.76 4.43
CA LEU A 97 -71.91 28.43 4.90
C LEU A 97 -71.66 27.46 3.73
N SER A 98 -72.52 27.47 2.71
CA SER A 98 -72.36 26.67 1.49
C SER A 98 -71.08 27.03 0.74
N SER A 99 -70.77 28.32 0.58
CA SER A 99 -69.50 28.79 0.01
C SER A 99 -68.28 28.33 0.83
N LYS A 100 -68.42 28.23 2.16
CA LYS A 100 -67.35 27.73 3.04
C LYS A 100 -67.19 26.21 2.97
N VAL A 101 -68.28 25.45 2.80
CA VAL A 101 -68.24 24.01 2.52
C VAL A 101 -67.59 23.74 1.16
N GLU A 102 -67.96 24.50 0.13
CA GLU A 102 -67.39 24.41 -1.23
C GLU A 102 -65.88 24.75 -1.25
N LYS A 103 -65.45 25.69 -0.42
CA LYS A 103 -64.02 25.93 -0.20
C LYS A 103 -63.36 24.75 0.50
N ASN A 104 -63.92 24.29 1.62
CA ASN A 104 -63.35 23.17 2.37
C ASN A 104 -63.27 21.87 1.53
N SER A 105 -64.23 21.63 0.63
CA SER A 105 -64.18 20.48 -0.29
C SER A 105 -62.97 20.56 -1.23
N ARG A 106 -62.75 21.73 -1.84
CA ARG A 106 -61.57 21.97 -2.69
C ARG A 106 -60.26 21.92 -1.92
N ASP A 107 -60.24 22.41 -0.68
CA ASP A 107 -59.07 22.32 0.21
C ASP A 107 -58.77 20.83 0.58
N VAL A 108 -59.81 19.99 0.75
CA VAL A 108 -59.68 18.54 0.99
C VAL A 108 -59.24 17.79 -0.28
N GLU A 109 -59.76 18.12 -1.45
CA GLU A 109 -59.30 17.57 -2.73
C GLU A 109 -57.82 17.90 -2.99
N ALA A 110 -57.42 19.15 -2.74
CA ALA A 110 -56.02 19.57 -2.82
C ALA A 110 -55.11 18.83 -1.82
N ALA A 111 -55.60 18.59 -0.58
CA ALA A 111 -54.89 17.76 0.39
C ALA A 111 -54.78 16.28 -0.07
N GLY A 112 -55.81 15.74 -0.73
CA GLY A 112 -55.78 14.41 -1.34
C GLY A 112 -54.70 14.27 -2.42
N VAL A 113 -54.54 15.28 -3.27
CA VAL A 113 -53.45 15.34 -4.26
C VAL A 113 -52.08 15.41 -3.58
N GLN A 114 -51.93 16.20 -2.51
CA GLN A 114 -50.68 16.24 -1.74
C GLN A 114 -50.35 14.90 -1.09
N ILE A 115 -51.34 14.19 -0.55
CA ILE A 115 -51.16 12.83 0.01
C ILE A 115 -50.66 11.87 -1.07
N GLN A 116 -51.23 11.90 -2.29
CA GLN A 116 -50.75 11.09 -3.42
C GLN A 116 -49.30 11.40 -3.82
N MET A 117 -48.88 12.68 -3.77
CA MET A 117 -47.48 13.06 -4.02
C MET A 117 -46.53 12.57 -2.93
N VAL A 118 -46.97 12.54 -1.67
CA VAL A 118 -46.21 11.96 -0.54
C VAL A 118 -46.09 10.44 -0.68
N ASP A 119 -47.16 9.76 -1.07
CA ASP A 119 -47.20 8.30 -1.29
C ASP A 119 -46.22 7.88 -2.41
N ALA A 120 -46.28 8.56 -3.56
CA ALA A 120 -45.33 8.33 -4.66
C ALA A 120 -43.87 8.67 -4.27
N SER A 121 -43.67 9.64 -3.37
CA SER A 121 -42.34 9.96 -2.82
C SER A 121 -41.85 8.87 -1.86
N LEU A 122 -42.75 8.29 -1.05
CA LEU A 122 -42.45 7.18 -0.14
C LEU A 122 -42.10 5.91 -0.92
N ASP A 123 -42.81 5.59 -2.00
CA ASP A 123 -42.48 4.49 -2.91
C ASP A 123 -41.10 4.66 -3.55
N SER A 124 -40.77 5.88 -3.99
CA SER A 124 -39.44 6.22 -4.53
C SER A 124 -38.33 6.02 -3.48
N VAL A 125 -38.56 6.45 -2.24
CA VAL A 125 -37.63 6.22 -1.12
C VAL A 125 -37.50 4.72 -0.80
N ASN A 126 -38.59 3.95 -0.80
CA ASN A 126 -38.56 2.51 -0.58
C ASN A 126 -37.77 1.78 -1.68
N ALA A 127 -37.92 2.16 -2.95
CA ALA A 127 -37.14 1.62 -4.06
C ALA A 127 -35.65 1.96 -3.94
N GLN A 128 -35.30 3.16 -3.48
CA GLN A 128 -33.91 3.54 -3.18
C GLN A 128 -33.34 2.73 -2.01
N ILE A 129 -34.11 2.50 -0.94
CA ILE A 129 -33.71 1.66 0.20
C ILE A 129 -33.40 0.23 -0.28
N LEU A 130 -34.28 -0.39 -1.08
CA LEU A 130 -34.05 -1.74 -1.63
C LEU A 130 -32.78 -1.80 -2.50
N THR A 131 -32.54 -0.78 -3.32
CA THR A 131 -31.34 -0.66 -4.16
C THR A 131 -30.07 -0.53 -3.31
N LEU A 132 -30.15 0.24 -2.23
CA LEU A 132 -29.06 0.41 -1.27
C LEU A 132 -28.77 -0.87 -0.49
N THR A 133 -29.80 -1.60 -0.05
CA THR A 133 -29.66 -2.92 0.61
C THR A 133 -28.95 -3.92 -0.30
N ALA A 134 -29.37 -4.07 -1.55
CA ALA A 134 -28.70 -4.97 -2.51
C ALA A 134 -27.23 -4.56 -2.77
N SER A 135 -26.95 -3.25 -2.77
CA SER A 135 -25.57 -2.73 -2.90
C SER A 135 -24.72 -3.04 -1.67
N ILE A 136 -25.30 -2.97 -0.47
CA ILE A 136 -24.65 -3.33 0.80
C ILE A 136 -24.40 -4.85 0.86
N GLU A 137 -25.34 -5.69 0.44
CA GLU A 137 -25.15 -7.14 0.35
C GLU A 137 -23.99 -7.51 -0.59
N LYS A 138 -23.93 -6.88 -1.76
CA LYS A 138 -22.82 -7.06 -2.70
C LYS A 138 -21.48 -6.62 -2.09
N ALA A 139 -21.42 -5.42 -1.50
CA ALA A 139 -20.20 -4.94 -0.83
C ALA A 139 -19.77 -5.86 0.32
N THR A 140 -20.73 -6.44 1.05
CA THR A 140 -20.46 -7.42 2.12
C THR A 140 -19.84 -8.70 1.58
N ALA A 141 -20.33 -9.22 0.44
CA ALA A 141 -19.75 -10.39 -0.23
C ALA A 141 -18.32 -10.11 -0.75
N GLU A 142 -18.08 -8.92 -1.32
CA GLU A 142 -16.74 -8.48 -1.74
C GLU A 142 -15.77 -8.39 -0.55
N ILE A 143 -16.20 -7.82 0.59
CA ILE A 143 -15.42 -7.77 1.83
C ILE A 143 -15.10 -9.19 2.34
N GLN A 144 -16.07 -10.10 2.38
CA GLN A 144 -15.83 -11.50 2.80
C GLN A 144 -14.82 -12.21 1.89
N SER A 145 -14.86 -11.96 0.58
CA SER A 145 -13.85 -12.50 -0.35
C SER A 145 -12.46 -11.93 -0.06
N LEU A 146 -12.35 -10.63 0.22
CA LEU A 146 -11.08 -9.99 0.59
C LEU A 146 -10.54 -10.52 1.92
N THR A 147 -11.39 -10.78 2.91
CA THR A 147 -11.00 -11.41 4.19
C THR A 147 -10.41 -12.80 3.97
N ARG A 148 -11.04 -13.65 3.15
CA ARG A 148 -10.51 -15.00 2.84
C ARG A 148 -9.14 -14.92 2.16
N ASN A 149 -8.98 -14.05 1.17
CA ASN A 149 -7.70 -13.87 0.48
C ASN A 149 -6.59 -13.38 1.42
N TRP A 150 -6.94 -12.62 2.47
CA TRP A 150 -5.99 -12.17 3.50
C TRP A 150 -5.53 -13.31 4.42
N GLU A 151 -6.37 -14.33 4.68
CA GLU A 151 -5.97 -15.54 5.43
C GLU A 151 -4.90 -16.34 4.67
N GLU A 152 -5.00 -16.44 3.35
CA GLU A 152 -3.99 -17.07 2.49
C GLU A 152 -2.64 -16.33 2.55
N VAL A 153 -2.66 -14.99 2.54
CA VAL A 153 -1.47 -14.15 2.75
C VAL A 153 -0.88 -14.39 4.15
N GLY A 154 -1.72 -14.54 5.18
CA GLY A 154 -1.30 -14.91 6.52
C GLY A 154 -0.56 -16.25 6.58
N HIS A 155 -1.08 -17.27 5.90
CA HIS A 155 -0.44 -18.59 5.80
C HIS A 155 0.91 -18.54 5.06
N LEU A 156 1.00 -17.80 3.94
CA LEU A 156 2.27 -17.59 3.23
C LEU A 156 3.30 -16.86 4.10
N ASN A 157 2.88 -15.81 4.81
CA ASN A 157 3.74 -15.05 5.71
C ASN A 157 4.27 -15.92 6.88
N ALA A 158 3.47 -16.89 7.35
CA ALA A 158 3.88 -17.84 8.38
C ALA A 158 4.96 -18.84 7.91
N GLN A 159 5.17 -19.03 6.59
CA GLN A 159 6.24 -19.89 6.06
C GLN A 159 7.60 -19.18 5.94
N ILE A 160 7.63 -17.84 5.94
CA ILE A 160 8.86 -17.05 5.79
C ILE A 160 9.93 -17.37 6.84
N PRO A 161 9.62 -17.54 8.14
CA PRO A 161 10.62 -17.88 9.16
C PRO A 161 11.28 -19.25 8.91
N GLU A 162 10.52 -20.23 8.43
CA GLU A 162 11.03 -21.57 8.10
C GLU A 162 11.92 -21.55 6.87
N LEU A 163 11.49 -20.86 5.80
CA LEU A 163 12.31 -20.67 4.59
C LEU A 163 13.64 -19.94 4.90
N LYS A 164 13.60 -18.94 5.79
CA LYS A 164 14.80 -18.23 6.26
C LYS A 164 15.73 -19.18 7.05
N ARG A 165 15.17 -19.97 7.96
CA ARG A 165 15.93 -20.97 8.75
C ARG A 165 16.62 -21.99 7.84
N ASP A 166 15.98 -22.43 6.77
CA ASP A 166 16.56 -23.37 5.81
C ASP A 166 17.61 -22.73 4.90
N LEU A 167 17.44 -21.45 4.53
CA LEU A 167 18.48 -20.67 3.88
C LEU A 167 19.73 -20.51 4.76
N ASP A 168 19.55 -20.25 6.06
CA ASP A 168 20.64 -20.15 7.02
C ASP A 168 21.39 -21.50 7.15
N LYS A 169 20.66 -22.64 7.23
CA LYS A 169 21.25 -24.00 7.19
C LYS A 169 22.05 -24.25 5.91
N ALA A 170 21.51 -23.86 4.74
CA ALA A 170 22.19 -24.02 3.45
C ALA A 170 23.47 -23.18 3.38
N SER A 171 23.46 -21.95 3.93
CA SER A 171 24.66 -21.11 4.03
C SER A 171 25.75 -21.76 4.90
N ALA A 172 25.37 -22.37 6.03
CA ALA A 172 26.27 -23.08 6.92
C ALA A 172 26.83 -24.37 6.27
N LEU A 173 26.03 -25.07 5.47
CA LEU A 173 26.50 -26.21 4.67
C LEU A 173 27.53 -25.78 3.63
N ASN A 174 27.29 -24.67 2.91
CA ASN A 174 28.24 -24.10 1.95
C ASN A 174 29.55 -23.62 2.61
N ALA A 175 29.51 -23.18 3.87
CA ALA A 175 30.73 -22.92 4.64
C ALA A 175 31.51 -24.21 4.94
N LYS A 176 30.83 -25.30 5.33
CA LYS A 176 31.47 -26.61 5.57
C LYS A 176 32.09 -27.19 4.30
N VAL A 177 31.41 -27.10 3.15
CA VAL A 177 31.95 -27.57 1.84
C VAL A 177 33.27 -26.86 1.50
N ARG A 178 33.34 -25.53 1.66
CA ARG A 178 34.58 -24.77 1.45
C ARG A 178 35.71 -25.17 2.42
N GLY A 179 35.38 -25.46 3.68
CA GLY A 179 36.34 -26.00 4.65
C GLY A 179 36.90 -27.37 4.25
N LEU A 180 36.05 -28.26 3.73
CA LEU A 180 36.47 -29.57 3.20
C LEU A 180 37.34 -29.44 1.95
N GLN A 181 37.03 -28.50 1.04
CA GLN A 181 37.86 -28.22 -0.15
C GLN A 181 39.28 -27.77 0.23
N SER A 182 39.40 -26.79 1.15
CA SER A 182 40.72 -26.34 1.63
C SER A 182 41.49 -27.43 2.38
N SER A 183 40.78 -28.32 3.09
CA SER A 183 41.39 -29.50 3.72
C SER A 183 41.93 -30.49 2.68
N LEU A 184 41.19 -30.72 1.59
CA LEU A 184 41.59 -31.60 0.49
C LEU A 184 42.82 -31.06 -0.27
N GLU A 185 42.88 -29.75 -0.52
CA GLU A 185 44.05 -29.09 -1.10
C GLU A 185 45.29 -29.24 -0.23
N THR A 186 45.13 -29.09 1.09
CA THR A 186 46.20 -29.27 2.09
C THR A 186 46.71 -30.72 2.08
N ILE A 187 45.81 -31.70 2.09
CA ILE A 187 46.15 -33.13 1.99
C ILE A 187 46.87 -33.45 0.68
N SER A 188 46.39 -32.93 -0.46
CA SER A 188 47.01 -33.12 -1.77
C SER A 188 48.44 -32.58 -1.81
N LYS A 189 48.67 -31.38 -1.26
CA LYS A 189 50.01 -30.79 -1.13
C LYS A 189 50.92 -31.62 -0.23
N SER A 190 50.42 -32.11 0.90
CA SER A 190 51.18 -32.97 1.82
C SER A 190 51.55 -34.31 1.17
N LEU A 191 50.63 -34.91 0.40
CA LEU A 191 50.87 -36.15 -0.34
C LEU A 191 51.92 -35.97 -1.44
N LYS A 192 51.87 -34.85 -2.20
CA LYS A 192 52.89 -34.53 -3.20
C LYS A 192 54.27 -34.37 -2.56
N GLN A 193 54.38 -33.64 -1.44
CA GLN A 193 55.63 -33.53 -0.68
C GLN A 193 56.15 -34.89 -0.17
N GLN A 194 55.27 -35.75 0.35
CA GLN A 194 55.66 -37.10 0.78
C GLN A 194 56.18 -37.95 -0.38
N ASN A 195 55.56 -37.85 -1.56
CA ASN A 195 56.02 -38.53 -2.76
C ASN A 195 57.40 -38.01 -3.23
N ASP A 196 57.59 -36.69 -3.32
CA ASP A 196 58.87 -36.09 -3.70
C ASP A 196 60.01 -36.52 -2.76
N ILE A 197 59.74 -36.55 -1.45
CA ILE A 197 60.69 -37.06 -0.44
C ILE A 197 60.97 -38.55 -0.65
N LEU A 198 59.94 -39.37 -0.87
CA LEU A 198 60.09 -40.82 -1.08
C LEU A 198 60.91 -41.14 -2.33
N GLN A 199 60.74 -40.40 -3.43
CA GLN A 199 61.52 -40.55 -4.66
C GLN A 199 63.02 -40.33 -4.41
N MET A 200 63.38 -39.30 -3.64
CA MET A 200 64.77 -39.03 -3.27
C MET A 200 65.32 -40.06 -2.28
N VAL A 201 64.52 -40.49 -1.29
CA VAL A 201 64.90 -41.54 -0.33
C VAL A 201 65.13 -42.89 -1.01
N SER A 202 64.39 -43.21 -2.08
CA SER A 202 64.62 -44.41 -2.90
C SER A 202 65.95 -44.39 -3.70
N GLN A 203 66.65 -43.24 -3.71
CA GLN A 203 67.95 -43.03 -4.34
C GLN A 203 69.07 -42.81 -3.30
N ASP A 204 68.90 -43.37 -2.10
CA ASP A 204 69.83 -43.30 -0.96
C ASP A 204 70.08 -41.89 -0.38
N TRP A 205 69.17 -40.93 -0.62
CA TRP A 205 69.21 -39.62 0.04
C TRP A 205 68.44 -39.60 1.36
N ASN A 206 68.99 -38.97 2.37
CA ASN A 206 68.36 -38.77 3.68
C ASN A 206 67.69 -37.40 3.71
N TYR A 207 66.39 -37.32 4.03
CA TYR A 207 65.70 -36.03 4.17
C TYR A 207 65.79 -35.50 5.60
N PHE A 208 66.25 -34.26 5.76
CA PHE A 208 66.24 -33.55 7.03
C PHE A 208 65.92 -32.06 6.84
N LYS A 209 64.86 -31.58 7.50
CA LYS A 209 64.45 -30.16 7.58
C LYS A 209 64.59 -29.38 6.25
N GLY A 210 63.94 -29.87 5.19
CA GLY A 210 63.91 -29.18 3.90
C GLY A 210 65.19 -29.30 3.06
N ASN A 211 66.08 -30.24 3.39
CA ASN A 211 67.27 -30.57 2.61
C ASN A 211 67.39 -32.09 2.46
N PHE A 212 67.99 -32.54 1.36
CA PHE A 212 68.40 -33.93 1.14
C PHE A 212 69.92 -34.05 1.31
N TYR A 213 70.35 -35.14 1.96
CA TYR A 213 71.74 -35.43 2.26
C TYR A 213 72.14 -36.81 1.74
N TYR A 214 73.19 -36.88 0.91
CA TYR A 214 73.73 -38.15 0.40
C TYR A 214 75.03 -38.48 1.13
N PHE A 215 75.04 -39.58 1.87
CA PHE A 215 76.22 -40.09 2.57
C PHE A 215 76.90 -41.12 1.67
N SER A 216 78.11 -40.83 1.19
CA SER A 216 78.75 -41.68 0.19
C SER A 216 79.35 -42.95 0.78
N TYR A 217 79.17 -44.07 0.10
CA TYR A 217 79.84 -45.34 0.42
C TYR A 217 81.28 -45.41 -0.13
N THR A 218 81.59 -44.64 -1.18
CA THR A 218 82.90 -44.70 -1.87
C THR A 218 83.76 -43.49 -1.48
N PRO A 219 84.92 -43.70 -0.83
CA PRO A 219 85.77 -42.60 -0.41
C PRO A 219 86.42 -41.86 -1.59
N LYS A 220 86.66 -40.55 -1.41
CA LYS A 220 87.25 -39.64 -2.40
C LYS A 220 88.14 -38.60 -1.71
N THR A 221 89.06 -38.01 -2.47
CA THR A 221 89.71 -36.74 -2.04
C THR A 221 88.65 -35.65 -1.93
N TRP A 222 88.86 -34.65 -1.09
CA TRP A 222 87.85 -33.63 -0.82
C TRP A 222 87.40 -32.90 -2.11
N TYR A 223 88.34 -32.57 -3.00
CA TYR A 223 88.03 -31.97 -4.30
C TYR A 223 87.18 -32.90 -5.19
N SER A 224 87.52 -34.19 -5.24
CA SER A 224 86.77 -35.19 -6.02
C SER A 224 85.37 -35.45 -5.43
N ALA A 225 85.22 -35.31 -4.11
CA ALA A 225 83.94 -35.37 -3.41
C ALA A 225 83.05 -34.17 -3.75
N GLN A 226 83.59 -32.95 -3.74
CA GLN A 226 82.87 -31.74 -4.18
C GLN A 226 82.41 -31.85 -5.64
N GLN A 227 83.27 -32.31 -6.55
CA GLN A 227 82.88 -32.52 -7.95
C GLN A 227 81.76 -33.56 -8.11
N PHE A 228 81.78 -34.65 -7.32
CA PHE A 228 80.68 -35.62 -7.30
C PHE A 228 79.37 -34.98 -6.82
N CYS A 229 79.39 -34.18 -5.76
CA CYS A 229 78.20 -33.48 -5.30
C CYS A 229 77.66 -32.52 -6.38
N MET A 230 78.52 -31.74 -7.02
CA MET A 230 78.14 -30.80 -8.08
C MET A 230 77.50 -31.52 -9.28
N SER A 231 78.01 -32.69 -9.67
CA SER A 231 77.40 -33.52 -10.73
C SER A 231 75.99 -34.06 -10.38
N ARG A 232 75.57 -33.93 -9.12
CA ARG A 232 74.24 -34.29 -8.60
C ARG A 232 73.44 -33.06 -8.15
N ASN A 233 73.71 -31.88 -8.70
CA ASN A 233 73.08 -30.60 -8.37
C ASN A 233 73.12 -30.27 -6.85
N SER A 234 74.23 -30.63 -6.21
CA SER A 234 74.42 -30.53 -4.76
C SER A 234 75.85 -30.05 -4.45
N HIS A 235 76.13 -29.72 -3.20
CA HIS A 235 77.49 -29.39 -2.74
C HIS A 235 77.85 -30.28 -1.56
N LEU A 236 79.14 -30.39 -1.20
CA LEU A 236 79.51 -30.91 0.11
C LEU A 236 78.81 -30.10 1.20
N THR A 237 78.28 -30.78 2.21
CA THR A 237 77.31 -30.18 3.13
C THR A 237 77.89 -29.00 3.90
N SER A 238 77.17 -27.88 3.88
CA SER A 238 77.28 -26.85 4.90
C SER A 238 76.61 -27.29 6.20
N VAL A 239 76.93 -26.59 7.30
CA VAL A 239 76.26 -26.76 8.59
C VAL A 239 75.82 -25.42 9.12
N THR A 240 74.50 -25.23 9.15
CA THR A 240 73.83 -23.95 9.46
C THR A 240 73.20 -23.91 10.85
N SER A 241 73.00 -25.07 11.49
CA SER A 241 72.31 -25.16 12.78
C SER A 241 72.83 -26.29 13.67
N LYS A 242 72.60 -26.15 15.00
CA LYS A 242 72.88 -27.21 15.98
C LYS A 242 72.17 -28.52 15.63
N SER A 243 70.92 -28.44 15.15
CA SER A 243 70.16 -29.64 14.79
C SER A 243 70.62 -30.30 13.50
N GLU A 244 71.18 -29.53 12.55
CA GLU A 244 71.81 -30.08 11.34
C GLU A 244 73.12 -30.79 11.68
N GLN A 245 73.99 -30.16 12.48
CA GLN A 245 75.18 -30.81 13.03
C GLN A 245 74.82 -32.12 13.75
N GLU A 246 73.76 -32.11 14.55
CA GLU A 246 73.27 -33.29 15.27
C GLU A 246 72.76 -34.40 14.36
N PHE A 247 72.01 -34.06 13.32
CA PHE A 247 71.61 -35.02 12.29
C PHE A 247 72.83 -35.63 11.58
N LEU A 248 73.81 -34.80 11.20
CA LEU A 248 75.00 -35.24 10.47
C LEU A 248 75.89 -36.18 11.31
N TYR A 249 76.28 -35.80 12.53
CA TYR A 249 77.16 -36.66 13.34
C TYR A 249 76.48 -37.96 13.77
N LYS A 250 75.16 -37.96 14.00
CA LYS A 250 74.41 -39.18 14.34
C LYS A 250 74.28 -40.13 13.15
N THR A 251 74.10 -39.60 11.95
CA THR A 251 74.01 -40.40 10.72
C THR A 251 75.38 -40.92 10.28
N ALA A 252 76.46 -40.16 10.53
CA ALA A 252 77.84 -40.60 10.31
C ALA A 252 78.28 -41.73 11.27
N SER A 253 77.70 -41.79 12.48
CA SER A 253 78.14 -42.67 13.58
C SER A 253 79.66 -42.52 13.80
N ASP A 254 80.41 -43.61 13.71
CA ASP A 254 81.85 -43.66 14.01
C ASP A 254 82.72 -43.48 12.75
N PHE A 255 82.12 -43.23 11.59
CA PHE A 255 82.84 -43.06 10.33
C PHE A 255 83.15 -41.58 10.05
N PRO A 256 84.38 -41.24 9.61
CA PRO A 256 84.73 -39.87 9.27
C PRO A 256 84.21 -39.48 7.88
N PHE A 257 83.49 -38.36 7.76
CA PHE A 257 82.97 -37.85 6.48
C PHE A 257 83.45 -36.44 6.16
N TRP A 258 83.90 -36.20 4.91
CA TRP A 258 84.13 -34.85 4.39
C TRP A 258 82.85 -34.01 4.39
N ILE A 259 82.99 -32.74 4.78
CA ILE A 259 81.96 -31.69 4.71
C ILE A 259 82.46 -30.51 3.86
N GLY A 260 81.59 -29.57 3.51
CA GLY A 260 81.89 -28.52 2.52
C GLY A 260 82.80 -27.38 3.00
N LEU A 261 83.46 -27.53 4.15
CA LEU A 261 84.29 -26.49 4.75
C LEU A 261 85.75 -26.64 4.29
N THR A 262 86.32 -25.56 3.76
CA THR A 262 87.70 -25.50 3.25
C THR A 262 88.31 -24.13 3.55
N LYS A 263 89.64 -24.01 3.51
CA LYS A 263 90.36 -22.71 3.54
C LYS A 263 91.18 -22.49 2.27
N THR A 264 91.42 -21.22 1.94
CA THR A 264 92.24 -20.83 0.77
C THR A 264 93.71 -20.70 1.17
N GLY A 265 94.52 -21.74 0.93
CA GLY A 265 95.94 -21.76 1.31
C GLY A 265 96.17 -22.01 2.81
N SER A 266 97.40 -21.78 3.28
CA SER A 266 97.83 -22.03 4.67
C SER A 266 97.23 -21.05 5.68
N GLU A 267 97.17 -19.77 5.32
CA GLU A 267 96.71 -18.64 6.16
C GLU A 267 95.25 -18.24 5.88
N GLY A 268 94.54 -18.98 5.05
CA GLY A 268 93.19 -18.66 4.62
C GLY A 268 92.12 -18.83 5.69
N ASN A 269 91.10 -17.97 5.65
CA ASN A 269 89.86 -18.16 6.42
C ASN A 269 89.06 -19.37 5.89
N TRP A 270 88.30 -20.00 6.80
CA TRP A 270 87.37 -21.08 6.46
C TRP A 270 86.12 -20.53 5.75
N PHE A 271 85.67 -21.24 4.71
CA PHE A 271 84.44 -20.95 3.96
C PHE A 271 83.73 -22.23 3.50
N TRP A 272 82.43 -22.13 3.24
CA TRP A 272 81.62 -23.24 2.72
C TRP A 272 81.53 -23.20 1.18
N THR A 273 81.67 -24.37 0.54
CA THR A 273 81.59 -24.52 -0.93
C THR A 273 80.23 -24.26 -1.56
N ASP A 274 79.16 -24.19 -0.77
CA ASP A 274 77.81 -23.85 -1.22
C ASP A 274 77.48 -22.35 -1.05
N ASN A 275 78.48 -21.53 -0.71
CA ASN A 275 78.38 -20.10 -0.38
C ASN A 275 77.57 -19.78 0.89
N THR A 276 77.29 -20.77 1.75
CA THR A 276 76.81 -20.51 3.11
C THR A 276 77.82 -19.62 3.85
N PRO A 277 77.39 -18.55 4.56
CA PRO A 277 78.29 -17.76 5.39
C PRO A 277 78.90 -18.59 6.54
N PHE A 278 80.22 -18.63 6.63
CA PHE A 278 80.91 -19.12 7.82
C PHE A 278 80.86 -18.04 8.92
N ASN A 279 80.52 -18.42 10.15
CA ASN A 279 80.20 -17.48 11.22
C ASN A 279 80.60 -18.02 12.61
N ASP A 280 80.72 -17.13 13.61
CA ASP A 280 81.14 -17.48 14.98
C ASP A 280 80.33 -18.63 15.62
N PRO A 281 78.99 -18.74 15.43
CA PRO A 281 78.21 -19.89 15.90
C PRO A 281 78.62 -21.25 15.32
N SER A 282 79.42 -21.28 14.25
CA SER A 282 79.99 -22.51 13.68
C SER A 282 81.24 -22.98 14.43
N LEU A 283 81.96 -22.08 15.11
CA LEU A 283 83.23 -22.40 15.80
C LEU A 283 83.05 -23.46 16.91
N ARG A 284 81.87 -23.52 17.54
CA ARG A 284 81.53 -24.50 18.58
C ARG A 284 81.42 -25.96 18.09
N PHE A 285 81.56 -26.21 16.79
CA PHE A 285 81.44 -27.55 16.19
C PHE A 285 82.80 -28.21 15.92
N TRP A 286 83.91 -27.47 16.04
CA TRP A 286 85.25 -28.04 16.10
C TRP A 286 85.45 -28.88 17.36
N ILE A 287 86.25 -29.93 17.25
CA ILE A 287 86.77 -30.68 18.40
C ILE A 287 87.71 -29.76 19.20
N PRO A 288 87.76 -29.85 20.55
CA PRO A 288 88.68 -29.04 21.34
C PRO A 288 90.14 -29.23 20.88
N GLY A 289 90.78 -28.13 20.47
CA GLY A 289 92.13 -28.13 19.89
C GLY A 289 92.18 -28.04 18.37
N GLU A 290 91.04 -28.26 17.68
CA GLU A 290 90.91 -28.10 16.23
C GLU A 290 90.34 -26.73 15.85
N PRO A 291 90.62 -26.20 14.64
CA PRO A 291 91.52 -26.77 13.63
C PRO A 291 93.00 -26.55 13.98
N ASN A 292 93.81 -27.61 13.95
CA ASN A 292 95.20 -27.58 14.41
C ASN A 292 96.24 -27.40 13.28
N ASN A 293 95.84 -27.57 12.02
CA ASN A 293 96.67 -27.48 10.82
C ASN A 293 97.93 -28.38 10.84
N ALA A 294 97.81 -29.66 11.22
CA ALA A 294 98.96 -30.55 11.42
C ALA A 294 99.88 -30.62 10.19
N GLY A 295 101.18 -30.42 10.41
CA GLY A 295 102.17 -30.42 9.33
C GLY A 295 101.98 -29.28 8.30
N ASN A 296 101.18 -28.26 8.63
CA ASN A 296 100.81 -27.15 7.75
C ASN A 296 100.07 -27.53 6.45
N ASN A 297 99.41 -28.70 6.43
CA ASN A 297 98.80 -29.25 5.22
C ASN A 297 97.35 -29.73 5.42
N GLU A 298 96.60 -29.14 6.36
CA GLU A 298 95.22 -29.55 6.66
C GLU A 298 94.25 -28.42 6.32
N HIS A 299 93.69 -28.45 5.10
CA HIS A 299 92.93 -27.34 4.49
C HIS A 299 91.43 -27.64 4.26
N CYS A 300 90.98 -28.87 4.54
CA CYS A 300 89.62 -29.33 4.34
C CYS A 300 89.06 -29.94 5.63
N ALA A 301 87.78 -29.73 5.97
CA ALA A 301 87.21 -30.25 7.21
C ALA A 301 86.36 -31.51 7.02
N LEU A 302 86.37 -32.38 8.03
CA LEU A 302 85.52 -33.57 8.15
C LEU A 302 84.75 -33.57 9.49
N ILE A 303 83.63 -34.27 9.54
CA ILE A 303 83.05 -34.78 10.79
C ILE A 303 83.85 -36.03 11.17
N ARG A 304 84.47 -36.06 12.36
CA ARG A 304 85.37 -37.13 12.81
C ARG A 304 84.80 -38.05 13.91
N ILE A 305 83.90 -37.56 14.75
CA ILE A 305 83.37 -38.31 15.92
C ILE A 305 81.86 -38.08 16.10
N PRO A 306 81.11 -39.00 16.73
CA PRO A 306 79.66 -38.90 16.93
C PRO A 306 79.26 -37.93 18.07
N LEU A 307 79.80 -36.70 18.04
CA LEU A 307 79.49 -35.63 19.02
C LEU A 307 79.18 -34.31 18.32
N LEU A 308 78.60 -33.36 19.07
CA LEU A 308 78.30 -32.02 18.55
C LEU A 308 79.59 -31.26 18.17
N MET A 309 80.63 -31.41 18.99
CA MET A 309 82.00 -30.97 18.71
C MET A 309 82.70 -32.12 17.99
N SER A 310 82.72 -32.09 16.65
CA SER A 310 83.19 -33.22 15.84
C SER A 310 83.99 -32.84 14.60
N TRP A 311 84.16 -31.56 14.28
CA TRP A 311 84.96 -31.18 13.13
C TRP A 311 86.46 -31.29 13.42
N ASN A 312 87.19 -31.77 12.41
CA ASN A 312 88.63 -31.86 12.36
C ASN A 312 89.08 -31.36 10.98
N ASP A 313 90.16 -30.60 10.91
CA ASP A 313 90.80 -30.29 9.63
C ASP A 313 91.67 -31.48 9.19
N ALA A 314 91.83 -31.64 7.89
CA ALA A 314 92.63 -32.69 7.32
C ALA A 314 93.19 -32.30 5.95
N SER A 315 94.28 -32.98 5.57
CA SER A 315 94.80 -32.89 4.21
C SER A 315 93.74 -33.34 3.20
N CYS A 316 93.43 -32.44 2.26
CA CYS A 316 92.36 -32.60 1.26
C CYS A 316 92.56 -33.81 0.34
N ASP A 317 93.80 -34.33 0.27
CA ASP A 317 94.18 -35.51 -0.50
C ASP A 317 93.87 -36.84 0.21
N LYS A 318 93.50 -36.81 1.51
CA LYS A 318 92.99 -38.01 2.20
C LYS A 318 91.70 -38.48 1.52
N THR A 319 91.59 -39.79 1.30
CA THR A 319 90.39 -40.40 0.70
C THR A 319 89.42 -40.82 1.80
N LEU A 320 88.32 -40.09 1.95
CA LEU A 320 87.26 -40.33 2.95
C LEU A 320 85.89 -40.36 2.26
N PRO A 321 84.88 -41.05 2.83
CA PRO A 321 83.51 -40.83 2.42
C PRO A 321 83.10 -39.38 2.72
N PHE A 322 81.97 -38.94 2.18
CA PHE A 322 81.60 -37.52 2.14
C PHE A 322 80.08 -37.34 2.15
N VAL A 323 79.62 -36.18 2.62
CA VAL A 323 78.18 -35.85 2.64
C VAL A 323 77.88 -34.73 1.65
N CYS A 324 77.04 -35.02 0.65
CA CYS A 324 76.45 -33.98 -0.20
C CYS A 324 75.15 -33.45 0.41
N LYS A 325 74.79 -32.20 0.12
CA LYS A 325 73.55 -31.52 0.52
C LYS A 325 72.93 -30.78 -0.66
N GLN A 326 71.60 -30.88 -0.81
CA GLN A 326 70.79 -30.03 -1.70
C GLN A 326 69.47 -29.65 -1.02
N PRO A 327 68.89 -28.47 -1.32
CA PRO A 327 67.58 -28.09 -0.81
C PRO A 327 66.47 -28.96 -1.40
N TYR A 328 65.41 -29.20 -0.63
CA TYR A 328 64.15 -29.72 -1.16
C TYR A 328 63.43 -28.61 -1.91
N VAL A 329 63.29 -28.78 -3.23
CA VAL A 329 62.45 -27.96 -4.10
C VAL A 329 61.21 -28.78 -4.45
N PRO A 330 59.98 -28.35 -4.10
CA PRO A 330 58.77 -29.06 -4.48
C PRO A 330 58.66 -29.21 -6.00
N SER A 331 58.22 -30.36 -6.48
CA SER A 331 57.98 -30.53 -7.92
C SER A 331 56.83 -29.62 -8.39
N GLU A 332 57.01 -28.93 -9.52
CA GLU A 332 55.96 -28.10 -10.13
C GLU A 332 54.72 -28.94 -10.46
N PRO A 333 53.50 -28.36 -10.46
CA PRO A 333 52.21 -29.04 -10.65
C PRO A 333 52.18 -30.10 -11.75
#